data_AF-A0A0R1NRA0-F1
#
_entry.id   AF-A0A0R1NRA0-F1
#
_cell.length_a   1.000
_cell.length_b   1.000
_cell.length_c   1.000
_cell.angle_alpha   90.00
_cell.angle_beta   90.00
_cell.angle_gamma   90.00
#
_symmetry.space_group_name_H-M   'P 1'
#
loop_
_entity.id
_entity.type
_entity.pdbx_description
1 polymer ?
#
loop_
_entity_poly.entity_id
_entity_poly.type
_entity_poly.pdbx_seq_one_letter_code
_entity_poly.pdbx_strand_id
1 'polypeptide(L)'
;MDTKPIAYTMSEKENPAITVHVVKKSVTPNVPSGNDSSNVTPTTPVAPTPSTPTGETIKQPAKPTIPNYAAKKGAAVYATRALYLYKNENFKNSQRLVKYPKAKRVNRPMFVVTDYARSTNGVLHYKVRDVNHGSKTAGKVGYITADSKFVVPVYYQSMPKNKKIIIINKKGVNAYKDANLTKRVKNYKKGTRLTVKKIVKHNLASRYQLSNGDYMTANKKLIVQGDYQIINY
;
A
#
# COMPACT_ATOMS: atom_id res chain seq x y z
N MET A 1 11.68 -35.40 15.76
CA MET A 1 12.15 -35.62 14.38
C MET A 1 12.80 -34.33 13.94
N ASP A 2 14.12 -34.33 13.85
CA ASP A 2 14.93 -33.17 13.48
C ASP A 2 14.62 -32.71 12.06
N THR A 3 14.36 -31.41 11.88
CA THR A 3 14.25 -30.80 10.55
C THR A 3 15.46 -29.90 10.32
N LYS A 4 16.54 -30.48 9.76
CA LYS A 4 17.64 -29.66 9.24
C LYS A 4 17.16 -28.88 8.01
N PRO A 5 17.47 -27.57 7.92
CA PRO A 5 17.13 -26.78 6.74
C PRO A 5 17.98 -27.20 5.54
N ILE A 6 17.33 -27.36 4.38
CA ILE A 6 17.99 -27.61 3.09
C ILE A 6 18.32 -26.25 2.47
N ALA A 7 19.60 -25.99 2.20
CA ALA A 7 20.04 -24.79 1.50
C ALA A 7 19.77 -24.95 -0.02
N TYR A 8 19.19 -23.92 -0.65
CA TYR A 8 19.00 -23.85 -2.09
C TYR A 8 19.70 -22.62 -2.66
N THR A 9 20.59 -22.85 -3.64
CA THR A 9 21.26 -21.82 -4.44
C THR A 9 20.46 -21.58 -5.73
N MET A 10 20.03 -20.34 -5.97
CA MET A 10 19.31 -19.95 -7.19
C MET A 10 20.30 -19.69 -8.33
N SER A 11 20.44 -20.63 -9.27
CA SER A 11 21.06 -20.33 -10.58
C SER A 11 20.00 -19.81 -11.56
N GLU A 12 20.39 -18.82 -12.36
CA GLU A 12 19.57 -18.13 -13.36
C GLU A 12 18.70 -19.06 -14.21
N LYS A 13 17.40 -19.10 -13.90
CA LYS A 13 16.30 -19.31 -14.86
C LYS A 13 14.99 -18.93 -14.18
N GLU A 14 14.13 -18.26 -14.94
CA GLU A 14 12.87 -17.70 -14.46
C GLU A 14 11.98 -18.79 -13.83
N ASN A 15 11.68 -18.60 -12.55
CA ASN A 15 10.53 -19.16 -11.83
C ASN A 15 10.45 -20.71 -11.70
N PRO A 16 11.30 -21.37 -10.89
CA PRO A 16 11.11 -22.79 -10.58
C PRO A 16 9.93 -23.01 -9.62
N ALA A 17 9.00 -23.89 -9.99
CA ALA A 17 7.90 -24.33 -9.14
C ALA A 17 8.40 -25.39 -8.12
N ILE A 18 8.08 -25.20 -6.85
CA ILE A 18 8.46 -26.12 -5.75
C ILE A 18 7.25 -26.99 -5.42
N THR A 19 7.40 -28.30 -5.56
CA THR A 19 6.37 -29.29 -5.18
C THR A 19 6.75 -29.93 -3.85
N VAL A 20 5.87 -29.85 -2.85
CA VAL A 20 6.07 -30.42 -1.51
C VAL A 20 5.07 -31.55 -1.29
N HIS A 21 5.56 -32.75 -1.00
CA HIS A 21 4.73 -33.89 -0.59
C HIS A 21 4.61 -33.93 0.94
N VAL A 22 3.38 -33.94 1.45
CA VAL A 22 3.10 -34.04 2.89
C VAL A 22 2.38 -35.37 3.16
N VAL A 23 2.95 -36.18 4.05
CA VAL A 23 2.35 -37.45 4.50
C VAL A 23 1.60 -37.23 5.82
N LYS A 24 0.35 -37.69 5.89
CA LYS A 24 -0.53 -37.51 7.06
C LYS A 24 -0.22 -38.56 8.13
N LYS A 25 0.06 -38.12 9.37
CA LYS A 25 0.26 -39.00 10.53
C LYS A 25 -1.08 -39.28 11.23
N SER A 26 -1.46 -40.54 11.38
CA SER A 26 -2.71 -40.97 12.05
C SER A 26 -2.47 -41.24 13.54
N VAL A 27 -3.43 -40.90 14.40
CA VAL A 27 -3.48 -41.29 15.82
C VAL A 27 -4.87 -41.85 16.15
N THR A 28 -4.90 -43.00 16.82
CA THR A 28 -6.11 -43.79 17.13
C THR A 28 -6.58 -43.52 18.58
N PRO A 29 -7.89 -43.33 18.85
CA PRO A 29 -8.43 -43.36 20.22
C PRO A 29 -8.78 -44.78 20.67
N ASN A 30 -8.49 -45.11 21.93
CA ASN A 30 -8.71 -46.42 22.55
C ASN A 30 -9.99 -46.39 23.41
N VAL A 31 -10.98 -47.27 23.18
CA VAL A 31 -12.07 -47.58 24.13
C VAL A 31 -12.43 -49.08 24.06
N PRO A 32 -12.63 -49.80 25.19
CA PRO A 32 -12.79 -51.26 25.23
C PRO A 32 -14.25 -51.73 24.99
N SER A 33 -14.34 -52.98 24.49
CA SER A 33 -15.53 -53.73 24.08
C SER A 33 -16.27 -54.45 25.22
N GLY A 34 -17.60 -54.57 25.11
CA GLY A 34 -18.46 -55.46 25.90
C GLY A 34 -19.70 -55.87 25.08
N ASN A 35 -19.97 -57.17 25.04
CA ASN A 35 -20.78 -57.93 24.07
C ASN A 35 -22.12 -58.38 24.69
N ASP A 36 -23.24 -58.36 23.95
CA ASP A 36 -24.30 -59.40 24.07
C ASP A 36 -25.30 -59.39 22.90
N SER A 37 -25.89 -60.55 22.61
CA SER A 37 -26.66 -60.91 21.40
C SER A 37 -28.12 -61.27 21.71
N SER A 38 -29.09 -60.81 20.90
CA SER A 38 -30.36 -61.53 20.64
C SER A 38 -31.12 -60.97 19.42
N ASN A 39 -31.99 -61.82 18.86
CA ASN A 39 -32.42 -61.92 17.47
C ASN A 39 -33.91 -61.54 17.29
N VAL A 40 -34.29 -60.72 16.29
CA VAL A 40 -35.66 -60.66 15.71
C VAL A 40 -35.68 -60.10 14.27
N THR A 41 -36.59 -60.67 13.47
CA THR A 41 -36.82 -60.69 12.00
C THR A 41 -37.31 -59.35 11.36
N PRO A 42 -37.43 -59.22 10.01
CA PRO A 42 -37.18 -57.98 9.27
C PRO A 42 -38.44 -57.22 8.80
N THR A 43 -38.34 -55.90 8.75
CA THR A 43 -39.23 -55.01 7.97
C THR A 43 -38.41 -54.26 6.92
N THR A 44 -38.63 -54.56 5.64
CA THR A 44 -38.39 -53.59 4.55
C THR A 44 -39.43 -52.48 4.68
N PRO A 45 -39.12 -51.17 4.47
CA PRO A 45 -38.64 -50.68 3.18
C PRO A 45 -37.77 -49.38 3.18
N VAL A 46 -37.38 -49.00 1.96
CA VAL A 46 -36.84 -47.69 1.50
C VAL A 46 -35.32 -47.56 1.49
N ALA A 47 -34.77 -47.56 0.27
CA ALA A 47 -33.39 -47.24 -0.04
C ALA A 47 -33.07 -45.78 0.35
N PRO A 48 -32.08 -45.51 1.20
CA PRO A 48 -31.59 -44.16 1.42
C PRO A 48 -30.67 -43.76 0.27
N THR A 49 -31.07 -42.69 -0.41
CA THR A 49 -30.28 -41.91 -1.36
C THR A 49 -28.92 -41.52 -0.74
N PRO A 50 -27.78 -41.69 -1.43
CA PRO A 50 -26.49 -41.26 -0.89
C PRO A 50 -26.46 -39.74 -0.71
N SER A 51 -26.47 -39.28 0.54
CA SER A 51 -26.18 -37.91 0.92
C SER A 51 -24.66 -37.70 0.91
N THR A 52 -24.18 -36.99 -0.11
CA THR A 52 -22.79 -36.55 -0.21
C THR A 52 -22.46 -35.65 0.99
N PRO A 53 -21.40 -35.94 1.77
CA PRO A 53 -21.01 -35.08 2.88
C PRO A 53 -20.47 -33.75 2.35
N THR A 54 -21.10 -32.65 2.78
CA THR A 54 -20.66 -31.28 2.56
C THR A 54 -19.26 -31.10 3.14
N GLY A 55 -18.25 -31.07 2.27
CA GLY A 55 -16.87 -30.80 2.66
C GLY A 55 -16.73 -29.39 3.22
N GLU A 56 -16.15 -29.29 4.43
CA GLU A 56 -15.71 -28.03 5.01
C GLU A 56 -14.71 -27.36 4.07
N THR A 57 -15.10 -26.22 3.50
CA THR A 57 -14.22 -25.36 2.72
C THR A 57 -13.09 -24.86 3.62
N ILE A 58 -11.90 -25.44 3.48
CA ILE A 58 -10.66 -24.90 4.06
C ILE A 58 -10.47 -23.50 3.48
N LYS A 59 -10.75 -22.46 4.29
CA LYS A 59 -10.53 -21.07 3.92
C LYS A 59 -9.03 -20.86 3.68
N GLN A 60 -8.67 -20.65 2.41
CA GLN A 60 -7.38 -20.09 2.04
C GLN A 60 -7.09 -18.86 2.91
N PRO A 61 -5.88 -18.70 3.51
CA PRO A 61 -5.60 -17.58 4.39
C PRO A 61 -5.94 -16.27 3.67
N ALA A 62 -6.93 -15.56 4.21
CA ALA A 62 -7.40 -14.31 3.63
C ALA A 62 -6.22 -13.35 3.51
N LYS A 63 -5.93 -12.91 2.28
CA LYS A 63 -4.94 -11.86 2.05
C LYS A 63 -5.28 -10.69 2.98
N PRO A 64 -4.33 -10.16 3.78
CA PRO A 64 -4.64 -9.12 4.74
C PRO A 64 -5.31 -7.93 4.05
N THR A 65 -6.51 -7.57 4.51
CA THR A 65 -7.25 -6.44 3.96
C THR A 65 -6.45 -5.15 4.16
N ILE A 66 -6.26 -4.40 3.08
CA ILE A 66 -5.61 -3.10 3.13
C ILE A 66 -6.69 -2.06 3.47
N PRO A 67 -6.53 -1.27 4.55
CA PRO A 67 -7.50 -0.24 4.91
C PRO A 67 -7.68 0.81 3.81
N ASN A 68 -8.87 1.39 3.71
CA ASN A 68 -9.21 2.40 2.70
C ASN A 68 -8.31 3.67 2.75
N TYR A 69 -7.76 4.00 3.92
CA TYR A 69 -6.86 5.13 4.09
C TYR A 69 -5.47 4.87 3.50
N ALA A 70 -5.11 3.61 3.27
CA ALA A 70 -3.77 3.27 2.85
C ALA A 70 -3.51 3.68 1.41
N ALA A 71 -2.33 4.23 1.15
CA ALA A 71 -1.89 4.55 -0.19
C ALA A 71 -1.72 3.26 -1.02
N LYS A 72 -2.06 3.33 -2.31
CA LYS A 72 -1.90 2.20 -3.24
C LYS A 72 -0.42 1.89 -3.50
N LYS A 73 -0.08 0.63 -3.77
CA LYS A 73 1.25 0.24 -4.27
C LYS A 73 1.55 1.04 -5.55
N GLY A 74 2.78 1.54 -5.63
CA GLY A 74 3.28 2.50 -6.62
C GLY A 74 2.94 3.97 -6.35
N ALA A 75 2.03 4.28 -5.42
CA ALA A 75 1.64 5.65 -5.15
C ALA A 75 2.74 6.39 -4.38
N ALA A 76 2.87 7.69 -4.68
CA ALA A 76 3.77 8.56 -3.94
C ALA A 76 3.09 9.08 -2.67
N VAL A 77 3.79 8.97 -1.54
CA VAL A 77 3.43 9.51 -0.23
C VAL A 77 4.51 10.47 0.27
N TYR A 78 4.16 11.36 1.20
CA TYR A 78 5.12 12.26 1.82
C TYR A 78 4.90 12.35 3.33
N ALA A 79 5.98 12.59 4.06
CA ALA A 79 5.93 12.70 5.51
C ALA A 79 5.41 14.07 5.95
N THR A 80 4.39 14.08 6.81
CA THR A 80 3.84 15.28 7.45
C THR A 80 4.48 15.56 8.81
N ARG A 81 5.05 14.53 9.44
CA ARG A 81 5.80 14.56 10.71
C ARG A 81 7.19 13.96 10.53
N ALA A 82 8.05 14.12 11.54
CA ALA A 82 9.31 13.40 11.56
C ALA A 82 9.06 11.88 11.63
N LEU A 83 9.85 11.10 10.90
CA LEU A 83 9.79 9.63 10.92
C LEU A 83 11.16 9.04 10.58
N TYR A 84 11.31 7.73 10.77
CA TYR A 84 12.51 6.99 10.38
C TYR A 84 12.21 6.02 9.24
N LEU A 85 13.20 5.76 8.39
CA LEU A 85 13.25 4.57 7.55
C LEU A 85 13.82 3.43 8.38
N TYR A 86 13.17 2.27 8.34
CA TYR A 86 13.62 1.07 9.05
C TYR A 86 14.09 0.00 8.08
N LYS A 87 15.02 -0.85 8.52
CA LYS A 87 15.48 -2.01 7.77
C LYS A 87 14.37 -3.05 7.58
N ASN A 88 13.56 -3.27 8.62
CA ASN A 88 12.52 -4.30 8.67
C ASN A 88 11.17 -3.70 9.09
N GLU A 89 10.09 -4.46 8.90
CA GLU A 89 8.72 -4.07 9.25
C GLU A 89 8.45 -4.00 10.76
N ASN A 90 9.26 -4.67 11.57
CA ASN A 90 9.16 -4.63 13.04
C ASN A 90 10.07 -3.54 13.61
N PHE A 91 9.55 -2.32 13.72
CA PHE A 91 10.35 -1.14 14.05
C PHE A 91 11.07 -1.26 15.40
N LYS A 92 12.41 -1.23 15.34
CA LYS A 92 13.32 -1.17 16.49
C LYS A 92 14.32 -0.04 16.29
N ASN A 93 14.79 0.55 17.39
CA ASN A 93 15.77 1.65 17.35
C ASN A 93 17.05 1.26 16.60
N SER A 94 17.53 0.03 16.80
CA SER A 94 18.72 -0.53 16.14
C SER A 94 18.56 -0.75 14.64
N GLN A 95 17.33 -0.68 14.11
CA GLN A 95 17.04 -0.90 12.69
C GLN A 95 16.79 0.41 11.92
N ARG A 96 16.94 1.57 12.57
CA ARG A 96 16.76 2.88 11.93
C ARG A 96 17.90 3.12 10.94
N LEU A 97 17.54 3.26 9.66
CA LEU A 97 18.48 3.52 8.56
C LEU A 97 18.66 5.02 8.31
N VAL A 98 17.57 5.79 8.39
CA VAL A 98 17.54 7.22 8.06
C VAL A 98 16.52 7.91 8.96
N LYS A 99 16.88 9.07 9.50
CA LYS A 99 15.94 10.00 10.13
C LYS A 99 15.50 11.05 9.11
N TYR A 100 14.19 11.23 8.95
CA TYR A 100 13.64 12.36 8.22
C TYR A 100 13.01 13.34 9.21
N PRO A 101 13.59 14.54 9.39
CA PRO A 101 13.03 15.55 10.27
C PRO A 101 11.71 16.11 9.74
N LYS A 102 10.94 16.76 10.62
CA LYS A 102 9.76 17.53 10.21
C LYS A 102 10.22 18.65 9.27
N ALA A 103 9.55 18.78 8.13
CA ALA A 103 9.90 19.75 7.10
C ALA A 103 8.71 20.60 6.66
N LYS A 104 9.04 21.82 6.22
CA LYS A 104 8.15 22.72 5.48
C LYS A 104 7.59 21.99 4.27
N ARG A 105 6.35 22.31 3.88
CA ARG A 105 5.58 21.51 2.91
C ARG A 105 6.32 21.25 1.59
N VAL A 106 6.95 22.29 1.04
CA VAL A 106 7.76 22.21 -0.19
C VAL A 106 8.99 21.29 -0.08
N ASN A 107 9.48 21.07 1.15
CA ASN A 107 10.70 20.32 1.45
C ASN A 107 10.43 18.94 2.08
N ARG A 108 9.17 18.55 2.26
CA ARG A 108 8.82 17.26 2.87
C ARG A 108 9.38 16.08 2.07
N PRO A 109 9.92 15.05 2.73
CA PRO A 109 10.47 13.88 2.04
C PRO A 109 9.34 13.09 1.38
N MET A 110 9.60 12.62 0.16
CA MET A 110 8.69 11.77 -0.61
C MET A 110 9.19 10.35 -0.70
N PHE A 111 8.25 9.43 -0.79
CA PHE A 111 8.47 8.00 -0.91
C PHE A 111 7.51 7.41 -1.92
N VAL A 112 7.94 6.40 -2.67
CA VAL A 112 7.05 5.55 -3.46
C VAL A 112 6.77 4.29 -2.67
N VAL A 113 5.50 3.96 -2.48
CA VAL A 113 5.09 2.70 -1.86
C VAL A 113 5.41 1.55 -2.82
N THR A 114 6.27 0.65 -2.42
CA THR A 114 6.68 -0.52 -3.21
C THR A 114 6.01 -1.79 -2.74
N ASP A 115 5.66 -1.88 -1.45
CA ASP A 115 4.86 -2.97 -0.91
C ASP A 115 4.22 -2.61 0.44
N TYR A 116 3.45 -3.54 0.97
CA TYR A 116 2.88 -3.48 2.31
C TYR A 116 3.55 -4.50 3.23
N ALA A 117 3.66 -4.15 4.50
CA ALA A 117 4.06 -5.08 5.54
C ALA A 117 3.22 -4.84 6.80
N ARG A 118 3.20 -5.85 7.66
CA ARG A 118 2.55 -5.77 8.97
C ARG A 118 3.60 -6.06 10.02
N SER A 119 3.61 -5.28 11.10
CA SER A 119 4.39 -5.67 12.27
C SER A 119 3.84 -6.96 12.88
N THR A 120 4.58 -7.57 13.81
CA THR A 120 4.11 -8.71 14.62
C THR A 120 2.77 -8.44 15.31
N ASN A 121 2.52 -7.18 15.66
CA ASN A 121 1.28 -6.74 16.31
C ASN A 121 0.20 -6.31 15.30
N GLY A 122 0.38 -6.61 14.01
CA GLY A 122 -0.60 -6.34 12.96
C GLY A 122 -0.66 -4.88 12.47
N VAL A 123 0.26 -4.00 12.89
CA VAL A 123 0.26 -2.59 12.44
C VAL A 123 0.73 -2.50 10.99
N LEU A 124 -0.01 -1.77 10.15
CA LEU A 124 0.35 -1.57 8.75
C LEU A 124 1.57 -0.65 8.62
N HIS A 125 2.55 -1.10 7.86
CA HIS A 125 3.70 -0.32 7.41
C HIS A 125 3.83 -0.38 5.89
N TYR A 126 4.43 0.65 5.30
CA TYR A 126 4.79 0.65 3.89
C TYR A 126 6.24 0.21 3.72
N LYS A 127 6.50 -0.71 2.79
CA LYS A 127 7.83 -0.84 2.19
C LYS A 127 7.95 0.21 1.10
N VAL A 128 8.97 1.05 1.15
CA VAL A 128 9.09 2.22 0.29
C VAL A 128 10.47 2.37 -0.33
N ARG A 129 10.53 3.16 -1.41
CA ARG A 129 11.76 3.75 -1.95
C ARG A 129 11.75 5.27 -1.72
N ASP A 130 12.86 5.81 -1.22
CA ASP A 130 13.10 7.26 -1.14
C ASP A 130 13.28 7.84 -2.56
N VAL A 131 12.48 8.85 -2.91
CA VAL A 131 12.52 9.53 -4.23
C VAL A 131 12.93 11.01 -4.14
N ASN A 132 13.66 11.37 -3.09
CA ASN A 132 14.20 12.72 -2.89
C ASN A 132 15.54 12.85 -3.64
N HIS A 133 15.51 12.94 -4.97
CA HIS A 133 16.69 12.83 -5.86
C HIS A 133 17.89 13.74 -5.53
N GLY A 134 17.69 14.86 -4.85
CA GLY A 134 18.79 15.74 -4.41
C GLY A 134 19.39 15.40 -3.04
N SER A 135 18.94 14.33 -2.38
CA SER A 135 19.39 13.91 -1.05
C SER A 135 20.35 12.73 -1.14
N LYS A 136 21.27 12.62 -0.18
CA LYS A 136 22.11 11.42 0.04
C LYS A 136 21.30 10.15 0.34
N THR A 137 20.01 10.29 0.63
CA THR A 137 19.09 9.18 0.94
C THR A 137 18.31 8.70 -0.28
N ALA A 138 18.42 9.39 -1.43
CA ALA A 138 17.73 9.02 -2.66
C ALA A 138 17.97 7.55 -3.00
N GLY A 139 16.89 6.85 -3.38
CA GLY A 139 16.94 5.44 -3.76
C GLY A 139 16.97 4.45 -2.60
N LYS A 140 17.19 4.89 -1.35
CA LYS A 140 17.16 3.98 -0.20
C LYS A 140 15.79 3.30 -0.09
N VAL A 141 15.82 2.00 0.17
CA VAL A 141 14.64 1.17 0.38
C VAL A 141 14.55 0.77 1.85
N GLY A 142 13.34 0.72 2.38
CA GLY A 142 13.07 0.28 3.74
C GLY A 142 11.61 0.43 4.10
N TYR A 143 11.31 0.49 5.39
CA TYR A 143 9.96 0.51 5.90
C TYR A 143 9.66 1.83 6.63
N ILE A 144 8.47 2.37 6.42
CA ILE A 144 7.95 3.54 7.13
C ILE A 144 6.53 3.26 7.65
N THR A 145 6.09 4.04 8.64
CA THR A 145 4.72 3.94 9.15
C THR A 145 3.69 4.21 8.05
N ALA A 146 2.57 3.48 8.06
CA ALA A 146 1.42 3.78 7.21
C ALA A 146 0.37 4.67 7.91
N ASP A 147 0.61 5.08 9.15
CA ASP A 147 -0.27 5.96 9.91
C ASP A 147 -0.47 7.31 9.18
N SER A 148 -1.73 7.64 8.92
CA SER A 148 -2.15 8.86 8.23
C SER A 148 -1.74 10.14 8.96
N LYS A 149 -1.45 10.07 10.27
CA LYS A 149 -0.89 11.18 11.05
C LYS A 149 0.54 11.53 10.63
N PHE A 150 1.28 10.59 10.06
CA PHE A 150 2.69 10.75 9.68
C PHE A 150 2.89 10.80 8.17
N VAL A 151 2.09 10.06 7.41
CA VAL A 151 2.30 9.85 5.97
C VAL A 151 0.98 9.98 5.24
N VAL A 152 0.95 10.79 4.19
CA VAL A 152 -0.25 11.00 3.37
C VAL A 152 0.07 10.96 1.87
N PRO A 153 -0.91 10.67 0.99
CA PRO A 153 -0.71 10.71 -0.46
C PRO A 153 -0.25 12.09 -0.95
N VAL A 154 0.72 12.10 -1.87
CA VAL A 154 1.32 13.31 -2.44
C VAL A 154 0.35 14.09 -3.30
N TYR A 155 -0.54 13.41 -4.01
CA TYR A 155 -1.49 14.05 -4.92
C TYR A 155 -2.82 14.34 -4.22
N TYR A 156 -3.45 15.47 -4.56
CA TYR A 156 -4.84 15.71 -4.17
C TYR A 156 -5.77 14.71 -4.86
N GLN A 157 -6.86 14.31 -4.20
CA GLN A 157 -7.83 13.34 -4.74
C GLN A 157 -9.20 13.98 -5.01
N SER A 158 -9.39 15.23 -4.60
CA SER A 158 -10.66 15.95 -4.66
C SER A 158 -10.46 17.37 -5.19
N MET A 159 -11.55 18.03 -5.55
CA MET A 159 -11.56 19.45 -5.92
C MET A 159 -11.44 20.35 -4.67
N PRO A 160 -10.75 21.51 -4.78
CA PRO A 160 -10.83 22.55 -3.76
C PRO A 160 -12.27 23.07 -3.65
N LYS A 161 -12.75 23.31 -2.43
CA LYS A 161 -14.11 23.85 -2.17
C LYS A 161 -14.39 25.13 -2.95
N ASN A 162 -13.42 26.05 -2.99
CA ASN A 162 -13.52 27.33 -3.69
C ASN A 162 -12.99 27.30 -5.14
N LYS A 163 -12.74 26.11 -5.70
CA LYS A 163 -12.18 25.92 -7.05
C LYS A 163 -10.85 26.65 -7.31
N LYS A 164 -10.11 27.05 -6.26
CA LYS A 164 -8.83 27.76 -6.38
C LYS A 164 -7.66 26.94 -5.87
N ILE A 165 -6.51 27.15 -6.51
CA ILE A 165 -5.21 26.64 -6.07
C ILE A 165 -4.17 27.75 -6.11
N ILE A 166 -3.12 27.61 -5.30
CA ILE A 166 -1.98 28.54 -5.22
C ILE A 166 -0.69 27.77 -5.50
N ILE A 167 0.17 28.34 -6.34
CA ILE A 167 1.52 27.81 -6.59
C ILE A 167 2.43 28.09 -5.40
N ILE A 168 3.02 27.05 -4.81
CA ILE A 168 3.93 27.19 -3.65
C ILE A 168 5.39 26.85 -3.98
N ASN A 169 5.64 26.16 -5.10
CA ASN A 169 7.00 25.80 -5.51
C ASN A 169 7.83 27.05 -5.87
N LYS A 170 9.08 27.14 -5.37
CA LYS A 170 9.99 28.26 -5.65
C LYS A 170 10.26 28.43 -7.15
N LYS A 171 10.38 27.32 -7.89
CA LYS A 171 10.62 27.33 -9.35
C LYS A 171 9.34 27.51 -10.18
N GLY A 172 8.19 27.75 -9.54
CA GLY A 172 6.90 27.75 -10.21
C GLY A 172 6.44 26.35 -10.63
N VAL A 173 5.37 26.28 -11.42
CA VAL A 173 4.79 25.03 -11.91
C VAL A 173 4.33 25.22 -13.36
N ASN A 174 4.64 24.24 -14.20
CA ASN A 174 4.22 24.24 -15.60
C ASN A 174 2.77 23.79 -15.77
N ALA A 175 2.07 24.40 -16.71
CA ALA A 175 0.82 23.95 -17.29
C ALA A 175 1.04 23.41 -18.71
N TYR A 176 0.14 22.53 -19.14
CA TYR A 176 0.30 21.65 -20.29
C TYR A 176 -1.02 21.50 -21.05
N LYS A 177 -0.97 21.14 -22.34
CA LYS A 177 -2.22 20.88 -23.09
C LYS A 177 -2.90 19.57 -22.71
N ASP A 178 -2.12 18.57 -22.31
CA ASP A 178 -2.61 17.21 -22.12
C ASP A 178 -2.51 16.75 -20.65
N ALA A 179 -3.40 15.87 -20.21
CA ALA A 179 -3.45 15.36 -18.83
C ALA A 179 -2.23 14.50 -18.43
N ASN A 180 -1.51 13.93 -19.40
CA ASN A 180 -0.23 13.26 -19.19
C ASN A 180 0.94 14.24 -18.94
N LEU A 181 0.67 15.56 -19.00
CA LEU A 181 1.63 16.65 -18.86
C LEU A 181 2.65 16.73 -20.02
N THR A 182 2.20 16.45 -21.25
CA THR A 182 2.95 16.76 -22.48
C THR A 182 2.54 18.12 -23.05
N LYS A 183 3.35 18.65 -23.99
CA LYS A 183 3.09 19.94 -24.66
C LYS A 183 2.95 21.10 -23.66
N ARG A 184 4.07 21.48 -23.06
CA ARG A 184 4.17 22.59 -22.09
C ARG A 184 3.65 23.88 -22.74
N VAL A 185 2.80 24.61 -22.02
CA VAL A 185 2.18 25.87 -22.49
C VAL A 185 2.76 27.08 -21.75
N LYS A 186 2.75 27.04 -20.41
CA LYS A 186 3.13 28.18 -19.57
C LYS A 186 3.71 27.72 -18.24
N ASN A 187 4.60 28.51 -17.66
CA ASN A 187 5.06 28.34 -16.28
C ASN A 187 4.42 29.41 -15.39
N TYR A 188 3.72 28.99 -14.34
CA TYR A 188 3.14 29.87 -13.33
C TYR A 188 4.10 30.02 -12.14
N LYS A 189 4.36 31.26 -11.73
CA LYS A 189 5.31 31.57 -10.66
C LYS A 189 4.71 31.28 -9.28
N LYS A 190 5.57 31.22 -8.25
CA LYS A 190 5.13 31.10 -6.86
C LYS A 190 4.15 32.23 -6.52
N GLY A 191 3.10 31.92 -5.77
CA GLY A 191 2.06 32.87 -5.37
C GLY A 191 0.94 33.05 -6.39
N THR A 192 1.09 32.56 -7.63
CA THR A 192 -0.01 32.64 -8.60
C THR A 192 -1.22 31.85 -8.10
N ARG A 193 -2.39 32.49 -8.14
CA ARG A 193 -3.71 31.92 -7.87
C ARG A 193 -4.35 31.50 -9.19
N LEU A 194 -4.85 30.28 -9.26
CA LEU A 194 -5.48 29.73 -10.47
C LEU A 194 -6.82 29.09 -10.12
N THR A 195 -7.77 29.22 -11.04
CA THR A 195 -9.08 28.54 -10.95
C THR A 195 -9.01 27.19 -11.67
N VAL A 196 -9.54 26.16 -11.03
CA VAL A 196 -9.59 24.80 -11.54
C VAL A 196 -11.02 24.37 -11.85
N LYS A 197 -11.22 23.71 -12.99
CA LYS A 197 -12.53 23.23 -13.46
C LYS A 197 -12.84 21.83 -12.96
N LYS A 198 -11.87 20.91 -13.05
CA LYS A 198 -11.99 19.53 -12.61
C LYS A 198 -10.65 18.93 -12.21
N ILE A 199 -10.70 17.81 -11.50
CA ILE A 199 -9.55 16.96 -11.21
C ILE A 199 -9.66 15.68 -12.06
N VAL A 200 -8.55 15.26 -12.66
CA VAL A 200 -8.48 14.04 -13.45
C VAL A 200 -7.41 13.12 -12.88
N LYS A 201 -7.68 11.82 -12.89
CA LYS A 201 -6.71 10.79 -12.51
C LYS A 201 -5.86 10.41 -13.73
N HIS A 202 -4.57 10.27 -13.51
CA HIS A 202 -3.63 9.75 -14.50
C HIS A 202 -2.70 8.76 -13.80
N ASN A 203 -2.95 7.47 -13.96
CA ASN A 203 -2.30 6.39 -13.23
C ASN A 203 -2.44 6.56 -11.70
N LEU A 204 -1.33 6.63 -10.97
CA LEU A 204 -1.30 6.82 -9.51
C LEU A 204 -1.19 8.29 -9.08
N ALA A 205 -1.30 9.20 -10.05
CA ALA A 205 -1.26 10.63 -9.83
C ALA A 205 -2.57 11.29 -10.26
N SER A 206 -2.72 12.56 -9.92
CA SER A 206 -3.84 13.39 -10.37
C SER A 206 -3.36 14.73 -10.91
N ARG A 207 -4.20 15.33 -11.75
CA ARG A 207 -4.01 16.64 -12.37
C ARG A 207 -5.25 17.48 -12.15
N TYR A 208 -5.06 18.80 -12.07
CA TYR A 208 -6.15 19.74 -12.26
C TYR A 208 -6.20 20.17 -13.71
N GLN A 209 -7.40 20.25 -14.26
CA GLN A 209 -7.66 21.07 -15.43
C GLN A 209 -7.99 22.49 -14.95
N LEU A 210 -7.25 23.47 -15.47
CA LEU A 210 -7.47 24.90 -15.26
C LEU A 210 -8.72 25.36 -16.02
N SER A 211 -9.26 26.53 -15.67
CA SER A 211 -10.44 27.09 -16.37
C SER A 211 -10.22 27.32 -17.86
N ASN A 212 -8.98 27.59 -18.28
CA ASN A 212 -8.57 27.75 -19.67
C ASN A 212 -8.35 26.42 -20.43
N GLY A 213 -8.63 25.27 -19.81
CA GLY A 213 -8.52 23.95 -20.41
C GLY A 213 -7.15 23.28 -20.27
N ASP A 214 -6.10 24.01 -19.90
CA ASP A 214 -4.76 23.45 -19.67
C ASP A 214 -4.72 22.58 -18.40
N TYR A 215 -3.75 21.67 -18.31
CA TYR A 215 -3.56 20.74 -17.20
C TYR A 215 -2.33 21.07 -16.38
N MET A 216 -2.43 20.85 -15.07
CA MET A 216 -1.32 21.03 -14.14
C MET A 216 -1.31 19.92 -13.08
N THR A 217 -0.13 19.63 -12.56
CA THR A 217 0.06 18.67 -11.46
C THR A 217 -0.77 19.03 -10.21
N ALA A 218 -1.37 18.02 -9.59
CA ALA A 218 -2.05 18.17 -8.29
C ALA A 218 -1.15 17.73 -7.11
N ASN A 219 0.18 17.76 -7.28
CA ASN A 219 1.15 17.42 -6.25
C ASN A 219 1.14 18.48 -5.12
N LYS A 220 0.84 18.04 -3.90
CA LYS A 220 0.73 18.86 -2.68
C LYS A 220 2.01 19.58 -2.29
N LYS A 221 3.20 19.21 -2.78
CA LYS A 221 4.44 19.96 -2.55
C LYS A 221 4.60 21.15 -3.49
N LEU A 222 3.86 21.17 -4.60
CA LEU A 222 3.99 22.17 -5.65
C LEU A 222 2.85 23.21 -5.62
N ILE A 223 1.67 22.78 -5.17
CA ILE A 223 0.48 23.61 -5.06
C ILE A 223 -0.28 23.36 -3.74
N VAL A 224 -1.13 24.30 -3.36
CA VAL A 224 -2.12 24.16 -2.27
C VAL A 224 -3.53 24.50 -2.76
N GLN A 225 -4.52 23.81 -2.23
CA GLN A 225 -5.94 24.14 -2.41
C GLN A 225 -6.36 25.31 -1.52
N GLY A 226 -7.30 26.14 -1.99
CA GLY A 226 -7.92 27.20 -1.21
C GLY A 226 -7.29 28.58 -1.37
N ASP A 227 -7.86 29.57 -0.68
CA ASP A 227 -7.33 30.94 -0.55
C ASP A 227 -6.23 31.01 0.53
N TYR A 228 -5.47 29.93 0.70
CA TYR A 228 -4.50 29.76 1.79
C TYR A 228 -3.60 31.00 1.88
N GLN A 229 -3.66 31.70 3.02
CA GLN A 229 -2.80 32.83 3.30
C GLN A 229 -1.34 32.34 3.27
N ILE A 230 -0.49 33.05 2.52
CA ILE A 230 0.95 32.75 2.42
C ILE A 230 1.61 33.24 3.71
N ILE A 231 1.25 32.68 4.86
CA ILE A 231 1.95 32.94 6.11
C ILE A 231 3.12 31.95 6.15
N ASN A 232 4.26 32.41 5.65
CA ASN A 232 5.61 31.85 5.81
C ASN A 232 5.70 30.31 5.92
N TYR A 233 5.57 29.63 4.77
CA TYR A 233 5.92 28.21 4.63
C TYR A 233 7.38 27.97 4.31
#